data_AF-A0A357BPV7-F1
#
_entry.id   AF-A0A357BPV7-F1
#
_cell.length_a   1.000
_cell.length_b   1.000
_cell.length_c   1.000
_cell.angle_alpha   90.00
_cell.angle_beta   90.00
_cell.angle_gamma   90.00
#
_symmetry.space_group_name_H-M   'P 1'
#
loop_
_entity.id
_entity.type
_entity.pdbx_description
1 polymer ?
#
loop_
_entity_poly.entity_id
_entity_poly.type
_entity_poly.pdbx_seq_one_letter_code
_entity_poly.pdbx_strand_id
1 'polypeptide(L)'
;MKQNLPFLKHILDEINFLLKETKGLAYKDFASNELLKRGCTRSIEVIGEAVKNISNELKEKHKDIDWKKITGMRDKVIHYYFGVNWNIVWDVIQKRIPELKPKIEKIVEEMEGRKS
;
A
#
# COMPACT_ATOMS: atom_id res chain seq x y z
N MET A 1 -13.10 -8.74 -18.78
CA MET A 1 -12.05 -9.01 -17.76
C MET A 1 -11.88 -7.77 -16.90
N LYS A 2 -11.85 -7.89 -15.56
CA LYS A 2 -11.47 -6.77 -14.70
C LYS A 2 -10.06 -6.33 -15.09
N GLN A 3 -9.86 -5.04 -15.37
CA GLN A 3 -8.53 -4.54 -15.66
C GLN A 3 -7.76 -4.46 -14.34
N ASN A 4 -6.90 -5.44 -14.06
CA ASN A 4 -6.08 -5.45 -12.84
C ASN A 4 -4.95 -4.40 -12.91
N LEU A 5 -4.45 -4.11 -14.12
CA LEU A 5 -3.29 -3.25 -14.34
C LEU A 5 -3.46 -1.81 -13.81
N PRO A 6 -4.60 -1.12 -14.02
CA PRO A 6 -4.85 0.19 -13.40
C PRO A 6 -4.74 0.17 -11.87
N PHE A 7 -5.30 -0.87 -11.21
CA PHE A 7 -5.21 -0.99 -9.75
C PHE A 7 -3.76 -1.22 -9.28
N LEU A 8 -3.00 -2.04 -9.99
CA LEU A 8 -1.59 -2.28 -9.67
C LEU A 8 -0.75 -1.01 -9.84
N LYS A 9 -1.00 -0.22 -10.89
CA LYS A 9 -0.33 1.07 -11.10
C LYS A 9 -0.66 2.07 -9.99
N HIS A 10 -1.94 2.19 -9.62
CA HIS A 10 -2.33 3.02 -8.48
C HIS A 10 -1.65 2.57 -7.17
N ILE A 11 -1.53 1.26 -6.92
CA ILE A 11 -0.79 0.76 -5.76
C ILE A 11 0.67 1.21 -5.82
N LEU A 12 1.34 1.12 -6.98
CA LEU A 12 2.71 1.58 -7.12
C LEU A 12 2.87 3.09 -6.92
N ASP A 13 1.94 3.89 -7.43
CA ASP A 13 1.98 5.35 -7.26
C ASP A 13 1.92 5.73 -5.78
N GLU A 14 1.01 5.11 -5.02
CA GLU A 14 0.89 5.34 -3.57
C GLU A 14 2.10 4.81 -2.78
N ILE A 15 2.62 3.63 -3.14
CA ILE A 15 3.86 3.09 -2.56
C ILE A 15 5.02 4.08 -2.79
N ASN A 16 5.17 4.59 -4.01
CA ASN A 16 6.24 5.53 -4.36
C ASN A 16 6.10 6.84 -3.61
N PHE A 17 4.89 7.38 -3.48
CA PHE A 17 4.60 8.54 -2.65
C PHE A 17 5.04 8.30 -1.20
N LEU A 18 4.59 7.21 -0.59
CA LEU A 18 4.92 6.87 0.81
C LEU A 18 6.43 6.78 1.04
N LEU A 19 7.15 6.07 0.16
CA LEU A 19 8.60 5.90 0.28
C LEU A 19 9.36 7.22 0.05
N LYS A 20 8.90 8.05 -0.89
CA LYS A 20 9.52 9.34 -1.20
C LYS A 20 9.36 10.33 -0.05
N GLU A 21 8.14 10.50 0.46
CA GLU A 21 7.84 11.51 1.47
C GLU A 21 8.32 11.12 2.87
N THR A 22 8.61 9.83 3.11
CA THR A 22 9.13 9.36 4.41
C THR A 22 10.61 8.99 4.42
N LYS A 23 11.30 9.17 3.29
CA LYS A 23 12.72 8.82 3.15
C LYS A 23 13.57 9.62 4.14
N GLY A 24 14.28 8.90 5.01
CA GLY A 24 15.22 9.50 5.96
C GLY A 24 14.55 10.27 7.11
N LEU A 25 13.23 10.22 7.25
CA LEU A 25 12.53 10.82 8.38
C LEU A 25 12.63 9.92 9.62
N ALA A 26 12.78 10.54 10.79
CA ALA A 26 12.54 9.85 12.05
C ALA A 26 11.05 9.88 12.39
N TYR A 27 10.60 8.92 13.23
CA TYR A 27 9.21 8.85 13.66
C TYR A 27 8.69 10.17 14.26
N LYS A 28 9.51 10.87 15.06
CA LYS A 28 9.14 12.15 15.66
C LYS A 28 8.76 13.21 14.62
N ASP A 29 9.48 13.25 13.50
CA ASP A 29 9.28 14.25 12.45
C ASP A 29 7.99 13.93 11.69
N PHE A 30 7.76 12.65 11.39
CA PHE A 30 6.49 12.15 10.86
C PHE A 30 5.31 12.46 11.80
N ALA A 31 5.44 12.14 13.09
CA ALA A 31 4.38 12.30 14.09
C ALA A 31 3.97 13.78 14.30
N SER A 32 4.93 14.70 14.12
CA SER A 32 4.70 16.15 14.22
C SER A 32 4.09 16.79 12.97
N ASN A 33 4.10 16.09 11.82
CA ASN A 33 3.65 16.63 10.54
C ASN A 33 2.22 16.15 10.21
N GLU A 34 1.22 17.00 10.48
CA GLU A 34 -0.20 16.68 10.24
C GLU A 34 -0.54 16.40 8.76
N LEU A 35 0.08 17.12 7.83
CA LEU A 35 -0.17 16.93 6.40
C LEU A 35 0.38 15.58 5.95
N LEU A 36 1.60 15.24 6.36
CA LEU A 36 2.23 13.97 6.04
C LEU A 36 1.45 12.80 6.65
N LYS A 37 1.01 12.91 7.90
CA LYS A 37 0.15 11.92 8.55
C LYS A 37 -1.13 11.65 7.77
N ARG A 38 -1.82 12.71 7.33
CA ARG A 38 -3.06 12.59 6.53
C ARG A 38 -2.78 12.01 5.15
N GLY A 39 -1.72 12.47 4.48
CA GLY A 39 -1.29 11.96 3.18
C GLY A 39 -0.96 10.48 3.23
N CYS A 40 -0.12 10.06 4.18
CA CYS A 40 0.25 8.65 4.33
C CYS A 40 -0.93 7.75 4.69
N THR A 41 -1.84 8.23 5.55
CA THR A 41 -3.07 7.49 5.88
C THR A 41 -3.92 7.28 4.63
N ARG A 42 -4.11 8.34 3.84
CA ARG A 42 -4.88 8.27 2.60
C ARG A 42 -4.25 7.31 1.60
N SER A 43 -2.94 7.34 1.43
CA SER A 43 -2.23 6.40 0.55
C SER A 43 -2.42 4.95 0.96
N ILE A 44 -2.36 4.64 2.27
CA ILE A 44 -2.60 3.28 2.77
C ILE A 44 -4.04 2.82 2.50
N GLU A 45 -5.03 3.71 2.65
CA GLU A 45 -6.42 3.41 2.31
C GLU A 45 -6.59 3.11 0.81
N VAL A 46 -5.97 3.93 -0.06
CA VAL A 46 -6.04 3.75 -1.51
C VAL A 46 -5.41 2.42 -1.92
N ILE A 47 -4.26 2.05 -1.33
CA ILE A 47 -3.63 0.74 -1.55
C ILE A 47 -4.60 -0.39 -1.17
N GLY A 48 -5.23 -0.32 0.00
CA GLY A 48 -6.19 -1.32 0.46
C GLY A 48 -7.40 -1.47 -0.47
N GLU A 49 -7.97 -0.35 -0.92
CA GLU A 49 -9.11 -0.34 -1.85
C GLU A 49 -8.72 -0.85 -3.23
N ALA A 50 -7.55 -0.48 -3.75
CA ALA A 50 -7.04 -1.00 -5.02
C ALA A 50 -6.85 -2.52 -4.95
N VAL A 51 -6.26 -3.04 -3.87
CA VAL A 51 -6.13 -4.49 -3.64
C VAL A 51 -7.47 -5.20 -3.58
N LYS A 52 -8.49 -4.61 -2.94
CA LYS A 52 -9.84 -5.16 -2.90
C LYS A 52 -10.41 -5.39 -4.31
N ASN A 53 -10.09 -4.49 -5.24
CA ASN A 53 -10.59 -4.52 -6.61
C ASN A 53 -9.79 -5.43 -7.58
N ILE A 54 -8.58 -5.87 -7.19
CA ILE A 54 -7.82 -6.89 -7.92
C ILE A 54 -8.62 -8.22 -7.96
N SER A 55 -8.63 -8.86 -9.13
CA SER A 55 -9.27 -10.17 -9.36
C SER A 55 -8.72 -11.29 -8.46
N ASN A 56 -9.58 -12.23 -8.08
CA ASN A 56 -9.16 -13.39 -7.30
C ASN A 56 -8.14 -14.26 -8.04
N GLU A 57 -8.27 -14.38 -9.37
CA GLU A 57 -7.31 -15.12 -10.20
C GLU A 57 -5.88 -14.60 -10.04
N LEU A 58 -5.69 -13.27 -10.07
CA LEU A 58 -4.37 -12.67 -9.86
C LEU A 58 -3.88 -12.88 -8.43
N LYS A 59 -4.77 -12.75 -7.44
CA LYS A 59 -4.43 -12.98 -6.02
C LYS A 59 -3.98 -14.42 -5.78
N GLU A 60 -4.67 -15.39 -6.37
CA GLU A 60 -4.33 -16.81 -6.29
C GLU A 60 -3.03 -17.15 -7.03
N LYS A 61 -2.71 -16.43 -8.10
CA LYS A 61 -1.43 -16.61 -8.81
C LYS A 61 -0.22 -16.07 -8.03
N HIS A 62 -0.44 -15.10 -7.14
CA HIS A 62 0.61 -14.43 -6.36
C HIS A 62 0.35 -14.58 -4.85
N LYS A 63 0.41 -15.83 -4.34
CA LYS A 63 0.14 -16.18 -2.93
C LYS A 63 1.24 -15.76 -1.95
N ASP A 64 2.40 -15.38 -2.48
CA ASP A 64 3.52 -14.82 -1.72
C ASP A 64 3.20 -13.42 -1.16
N ILE A 65 2.11 -12.80 -1.62
CA ILE A 65 1.56 -11.55 -1.09
C ILE A 65 0.37 -11.86 -0.19
N ASP A 66 0.41 -11.35 1.04
CA ASP A 66 -0.72 -11.44 1.97
C ASP A 66 -1.79 -10.37 1.64
N TRP A 67 -2.56 -10.62 0.58
CA TRP A 67 -3.60 -9.71 0.09
C TRP A 67 -4.65 -9.36 1.16
N LYS A 68 -4.96 -10.31 2.04
CA LYS A 68 -5.92 -10.11 3.14
C LYS A 68 -5.38 -9.10 4.14
N LYS A 69 -4.10 -9.20 4.52
CA LYS A 69 -3.47 -8.20 5.40
C LYS A 69 -3.43 -6.81 4.76
N ILE A 70 -3.21 -6.70 3.46
CA ILE A 70 -3.18 -5.40 2.76
C ILE A 70 -4.57 -4.78 2.69
N THR A 71 -5.59 -5.56 2.35
CA THR A 71 -6.98 -5.09 2.33
C THR A 71 -7.43 -4.61 3.72
N GLY A 72 -7.02 -5.30 4.78
CA GLY A 72 -7.32 -4.94 6.17
C GLY A 72 -6.40 -3.86 6.78
N MET A 73 -5.56 -3.19 5.99
CA MET A 73 -4.69 -2.13 6.53
C MET A 73 -5.50 -0.95 7.06
N ARG A 74 -6.61 -0.59 6.39
CA ARG A 74 -7.52 0.47 6.84
C ARG A 74 -8.03 0.21 8.26
N ASP A 75 -8.50 -1.00 8.53
CA ASP A 75 -9.07 -1.37 9.83
C ASP A 75 -8.02 -1.38 10.96
N LYS A 76 -6.75 -1.60 10.62
CA LYS A 76 -5.63 -1.53 11.57
C LYS A 76 -5.16 -0.11 11.85
N VAL A 77 -5.29 0.77 10.86
CA VAL A 77 -4.89 2.18 10.96
C VAL A 77 -5.97 2.99 11.68
N ILE A 78 -7.25 2.69 11.43
CA ILE A 78 -8.40 3.37 12.03
C ILE A 78 -8.90 2.56 13.23
N HIS A 79 -8.46 2.93 14.44
CA HIS A 79 -8.96 2.30 15.65
C HIS A 79 -10.34 2.88 16.02
N TYR A 80 -11.32 2.01 16.26
CA TYR A 80 -12.75 2.30 16.23
C TYR A 80 -13.31 3.38 17.19
N TYR A 81 -12.51 3.96 18.09
CA TYR A 81 -13.01 4.98 19.03
C TYR A 81 -11.96 6.04 19.47
N PHE A 82 -10.69 5.94 19.06
CA PHE A 82 -9.58 6.73 19.66
C PHE A 82 -8.63 7.43 18.66
N GLY A 83 -8.97 7.45 17.37
CA GLY A 83 -8.13 8.05 16.34
C GLY A 83 -7.10 7.09 15.74
N VAL A 84 -6.31 7.60 14.80
CA VAL A 84 -5.34 6.82 14.02
C VAL A 84 -4.13 6.44 14.89
N ASN A 85 -3.75 5.16 14.88
CA ASN A 85 -2.52 4.73 15.57
C ASN A 85 -1.29 5.03 14.68
N TRP A 86 -0.65 6.17 14.93
CA TRP A 86 0.48 6.65 14.14
C TRP A 86 1.73 5.76 14.21
N ASN A 87 1.92 5.01 15.30
CA ASN A 87 3.00 4.02 15.37
C ASN A 87 2.76 2.87 14.39
N ILE A 88 1.52 2.40 14.27
CA ILE A 88 1.17 1.34 13.30
C ILE A 88 1.32 1.87 11.88
N VAL A 89 0.85 3.08 11.60
CA VAL A 89 1.02 3.73 10.28
C VAL A 89 2.50 3.79 9.91
N TRP A 90 3.34 4.28 10.82
CA TRP A 90 4.77 4.38 10.60
C TRP A 90 5.42 3.01 10.36
N ASP A 91 5.06 1.99 11.16
CA ASP A 91 5.56 0.63 10.99
C ASP A 91 5.17 0.01 9.64
N VAL A 92 3.94 0.28 9.16
CA VAL A 92 3.50 -0.15 7.83
C VAL A 92 4.38 0.50 6.76
N ILE A 93 4.62 1.81 6.85
CA ILE A 93 5.42 2.55 5.86
C ILE A 93 6.88 2.09 5.86
N GLN A 94 7.48 1.86 7.02
CA GLN A 94 8.91 1.54 7.12
C GLN A 94 9.22 0.07 6.85
N LYS A 95 8.27 -0.85 7.09
CA LYS A 95 8.53 -2.30 6.99
C LYS A 95 7.76 -2.93 5.83
N ARG A 96 6.45 -2.74 5.79
CA ARG A 96 5.57 -3.49 4.86
C ARG A 96 5.55 -2.92 3.45
N ILE A 97 5.56 -1.59 3.32
CA ILE A 97 5.52 -0.93 2.01
C ILE A 97 6.79 -1.23 1.18
N PRO A 98 8.02 -1.17 1.74
CA PRO A 98 9.23 -1.58 1.03
C PRO A 98 9.19 -3.04 0.56
N GLU A 99 8.65 -3.95 1.37
CA GLU A 99 8.51 -5.37 1.01
C GLU A 99 7.46 -5.61 -0.08
N LEU A 100 6.42 -4.78 -0.13
CA LEU A 100 5.34 -4.90 -1.10
C LEU A 100 5.75 -4.41 -2.49
N LYS A 101 6.53 -3.32 -2.55
CA LYS A 101 6.93 -2.65 -3.80
C LYS A 101 7.45 -3.62 -4.89
N PRO A 102 8.53 -4.39 -4.68
CA PRO A 102 9.11 -5.23 -5.73
C PRO A 102 8.14 -6.33 -6.19
N LYS A 103 7.23 -6.77 -5.32
CA LYS A 103 6.24 -7.78 -5.68
C LYS A 103 5.19 -7.21 -6.64
N ILE A 104 4.73 -5.98 -6.40
CA ILE A 104 3.77 -5.31 -7.29
C ILE A 104 4.45 -4.93 -8.61
N GLU A 105 5.68 -4.42 -8.59
CA GLU A 105 6.46 -4.12 -9.81
C GLU A 105 6.57 -5.34 -10.71
N LYS A 106 6.96 -6.49 -10.15
CA LYS A 106 7.02 -7.76 -10.89
C LYS A 106 5.67 -8.14 -11.53
N ILE A 107 4.55 -7.96 -10.83
CA ILE A 107 3.23 -8.28 -11.37
C ILE A 107 2.89 -7.34 -12.55
N VAL A 108 3.21 -6.05 -12.43
CA VAL A 108 3.01 -5.07 -13.50
C VAL A 108 3.84 -5.46 -14.73
N GLU A 109 5.12 -5.77 -14.55
CA GLU A 109 6.01 -6.22 -15.61
C GLU A 109 5.49 -7.49 -16.29
N GLU A 110 5.04 -8.51 -15.53
CA GLU A 110 4.45 -9.72 -16.09
C GLU A 110 3.18 -9.44 -16.92
N MET A 111 2.39 -8.45 -16.53
CA MET A 111 1.16 -8.07 -17.23
C MET A 111 1.43 -7.23 -18.49
N GLU A 112 2.46 -6.41 -18.48
CA GLU A 112 2.87 -5.59 -19.63
C GLU A 112 3.69 -6.42 -20.64
N GLY A 113 4.56 -7.32 -20.15
CA GLY A 113 5.35 -8.24 -20.97
C GLY A 113 4.55 -9.34 -21.66
N ARG A 114 3.34 -9.66 -21.17
CA ARG A 114 2.37 -10.53 -21.88
C ARG A 114 1.69 -9.88 -23.09
N LYS A 115 2.04 -8.63 -23.43
CA LYS A 115 1.58 -7.98 -24.67
C LYS A 115 2.44 -8.32 -25.89
N SER A 116 3.41 -9.23 -25.79
CA SER A 116 4.14 -9.77 -26.94
C SER A 116 3.57 -11.09 -27.43
#